data_AF-A0A023PYX1-F1
#
_entry.id   AF-A0A023PYX1-F1
#
_cell.length_a   1.000
_cell.length_b   1.000
_cell.length_c   1.000
_cell.angle_alpha   90.00
_cell.angle_beta   90.00
_cell.angle_gamma   90.00
#
_symmetry.space_group_name_H-M   'P 1'
#
loop_
_entity.id
_entity.type
_entity.pdbx_description
1 polymer ?
#
loop_
_entity_poly.entity_id
_entity_poly.type
_entity_poly.pdbx_seq_one_letter_code
_entity_poly.pdbx_strand_id
1 'polypeptide(L)'
;MFAKKSAPIGTIFSIVAVIVFFLFGLGSCSNPSTPAGHEGYVYEKPRMFGSGGYQGSLQGPSNYGMSVLRNEVINIDMRPNTYTEKFRILANDDLNIVLTFMPSFN
;
A
#
# COMPACT_ATOMS: atom_id res chain seq x y z
N MET A 1 -46.99 -27.54 -31.29
CA MET A 1 -45.52 -27.57 -31.26
C MET A 1 -45.00 -26.14 -31.44
N PHE A 2 -44.60 -25.45 -30.36
CA PHE A 2 -44.00 -24.13 -30.46
C PHE A 2 -42.50 -24.26 -30.15
N ALA A 3 -41.69 -24.31 -31.20
CA ALA A 3 -40.24 -24.20 -31.07
C ALA A 3 -39.91 -22.75 -30.70
N LYS A 4 -39.58 -22.50 -29.42
CA LYS A 4 -39.01 -21.21 -28.99
C LYS A 4 -37.63 -21.09 -29.62
N LYS A 5 -37.53 -20.35 -30.73
CA LYS A 5 -36.26 -19.96 -31.33
C LYS A 5 -35.67 -18.84 -30.45
N SER A 6 -35.07 -19.21 -29.32
CA SER A 6 -34.37 -18.26 -28.45
C SER A 6 -33.17 -17.68 -29.20
N ALA A 7 -33.19 -16.37 -29.42
CA ALA A 7 -32.15 -15.66 -30.15
C ALA A 7 -30.76 -15.92 -29.53
N PRO A 8 -29.72 -16.23 -30.33
CA PRO A 8 -28.36 -16.46 -29.85
C PRO A 8 -27.72 -15.22 -29.19
N ILE A 9 -28.35 -14.06 -29.36
CA ILE A 9 -27.94 -12.78 -28.76
C ILE A 9 -28.04 -12.79 -27.23
N GLY A 10 -29.06 -13.45 -26.65
CA GLY A 10 -29.22 -13.49 -25.19
C GLY A 10 -28.14 -14.33 -24.49
N THR A 11 -27.73 -15.44 -25.11
CA THR A 11 -26.69 -16.32 -24.57
C THR A 11 -25.31 -15.67 -24.68
N ILE A 12 -24.99 -15.03 -25.81
CA ILE A 12 -23.73 -14.29 -25.97
C ILE A 12 -23.64 -13.15 -24.94
N PHE A 13 -24.73 -12.41 -24.71
CA PHE A 13 -24.75 -11.34 -23.71
C PHE A 13 -24.51 -11.87 -22.29
N SER A 14 -25.12 -13.00 -21.92
CA SER A 14 -24.88 -13.62 -20.61
C SER A 14 -23.43 -14.10 -20.42
N ILE A 15 -22.81 -14.66 -21.46
CA ILE A 15 -21.42 -15.13 -21.42
C ILE A 15 -20.47 -13.94 -21.24
N VAL A 16 -20.69 -12.86 -22.00
CA VAL A 16 -19.91 -11.62 -21.87
C VAL A 16 -20.07 -11.03 -20.47
N ALA A 17 -21.29 -10.98 -19.92
CA ALA A 17 -21.52 -10.48 -18.57
C ALA A 17 -20.79 -11.28 -17.49
N VAL A 18 -20.79 -12.61 -17.59
CA VAL A 18 -20.06 -13.50 -16.66
C VAL A 18 -18.55 -13.29 -16.77
N ILE A 19 -18.02 -13.18 -17.99
CA ILE A 19 -16.59 -12.93 -18.21
C ILE A 19 -16.18 -11.58 -17.61
N VAL A 20 -16.96 -10.52 -17.85
CA VAL A 20 -16.71 -9.20 -17.27
C VAL A 20 -16.74 -9.26 -15.73
N PHE A 21 -17.70 -9.97 -15.14
CA PHE A 21 -17.79 -10.13 -13.69
C PHE A 21 -16.56 -10.85 -13.11
N PHE A 22 -16.11 -11.94 -13.73
CA PHE A 22 -14.91 -12.66 -13.31
C PHE A 22 -13.62 -11.86 -13.49
N LEU A 23 -13.48 -11.12 -14.60
CA LEU A 23 -12.34 -10.24 -14.83
C LEU A 23 -12.26 -9.11 -13.78
N PHE A 24 -13.40 -8.57 -13.34
CA PHE A 24 -13.45 -7.59 -12.25
C PHE A 24 -13.10 -8.21 -10.88
N GLY A 25 -13.46 -9.48 -10.64
CA GLY A 25 -13.18 -10.19 -9.38
C GLY A 25 -11.73 -10.66 -9.23
N LEU A 26 -11.04 -11.00 -10.31
CA LEU A 26 -9.65 -11.49 -10.24
C LEU A 26 -8.63 -10.39 -9.88
N GLY A 27 -8.94 -9.13 -10.21
CA GLY A 27 -8.05 -8.01 -9.87
C GLY A 27 -8.09 -7.60 -8.40
N SER A 28 -9.02 -8.11 -7.58
CA SER A 28 -9.27 -7.58 -6.23
C SER A 28 -8.47 -8.25 -5.11
N CYS A 29 -7.65 -9.25 -5.41
CA CYS A 29 -6.89 -9.99 -4.43
C CYS A 29 -5.42 -9.54 -4.42
N SER A 30 -5.07 -8.57 -3.57
CA SER A 30 -3.67 -8.24 -3.26
C SER A 30 -3.25 -8.85 -1.93
N ASN A 31 -2.01 -9.33 -1.85
CA ASN A 31 -1.39 -9.78 -0.60
C ASN A 31 -0.13 -8.93 -0.34
N PRO A 32 -0.26 -7.77 0.30
CA PRO A 32 0.88 -6.92 0.59
C PRO A 32 1.70 -7.49 1.76
N SER A 33 3.03 -7.34 1.67
CA SER A 33 3.97 -7.91 2.62
C SER A 33 5.00 -6.89 3.10
N THR A 34 5.48 -7.11 4.32
CA THR A 34 6.51 -6.28 4.96
C THR A 34 7.76 -7.12 5.22
N PRO A 35 8.91 -6.76 4.63
CA PRO A 35 10.16 -7.46 4.83
C PRO A 35 10.75 -7.19 6.23
N ALA A 36 11.73 -8.00 6.65
CA ALA A 36 12.41 -7.82 7.93
C ALA A 36 13.09 -6.44 8.03
N GLY A 37 13.12 -5.89 9.25
CA GLY A 37 13.68 -4.56 9.53
C GLY A 37 12.78 -3.41 9.07
N HIS A 38 11.59 -3.68 8.54
CA HIS A 38 10.63 -2.67 8.15
C HIS A 38 9.36 -2.80 8.99
N GLU A 39 8.67 -1.68 9.22
CA GLU A 39 7.30 -1.62 9.69
C GLU A 39 6.40 -1.19 8.54
N GLY A 40 5.42 -2.02 8.22
CA GLY A 40 4.47 -1.80 7.14
C GLY A 40 3.30 -0.98 7.63
N TYR A 41 3.11 0.22 7.10
CA TYR A 41 1.88 0.98 7.28
C TYR A 41 0.85 0.53 6.25
N VAL A 42 -0.23 -0.10 6.72
CA VAL A 42 -1.28 -0.64 5.85
C VAL A 42 -2.39 0.40 5.69
N TYR A 43 -2.73 0.70 4.43
CA TYR A 43 -3.83 1.59 4.11
C TYR A 43 -4.71 1.01 3.01
N GLU A 44 -5.99 1.34 3.08
CA GLU A 44 -6.97 0.99 2.06
C GLU A 44 -6.91 2.00 0.90
N LYS A 45 -7.01 1.51 -0.33
CA LYS A 45 -7.09 2.35 -1.53
C LYS A 45 -8.48 2.21 -2.18
N PRO A 46 -9.31 3.27 -2.14
CA PRO A 46 -10.70 3.19 -2.58
C PRO A 46 -10.79 3.00 -4.10
N ARG A 47 -11.77 2.21 -4.56
CA ARG A 47 -11.89 1.77 -5.97
C ARG A 47 -12.56 2.77 -6.92
N MET A 48 -13.53 3.54 -6.45
CA MET A 48 -14.36 4.40 -7.31
C MET A 48 -14.44 5.81 -6.74
N PHE A 49 -14.87 5.94 -5.48
CA PHE A 49 -14.99 7.22 -4.79
C PHE A 49 -14.80 7.00 -3.28
N GLY A 50 -14.25 8.01 -2.59
CA GLY A 50 -14.05 8.00 -1.14
C GLY A 50 -12.60 8.24 -0.73
N SER A 51 -12.38 8.40 0.57
CA SER A 51 -11.06 8.38 1.20
C SER A 51 -10.84 6.98 1.79
N GLY A 52 -9.77 6.30 1.34
CA GLY A 52 -9.29 5.13 2.05
C GLY A 52 -8.69 5.51 3.39
N GLY A 53 -8.55 4.53 4.28
CA GLY A 53 -8.12 4.76 5.66
C GLY A 53 -6.93 3.90 6.07
N TYR A 54 -6.36 4.27 7.22
CA TYR A 54 -5.44 3.41 7.94
C TYR A 54 -6.14 2.11 8.37
N GLN A 55 -5.51 0.98 8.11
CA GLN A 55 -6.03 -0.34 8.49
C GLN A 55 -5.24 -0.97 9.63
N GLY A 56 -3.96 -0.63 9.78
CA GLY A 56 -3.10 -1.18 10.82
C GLY A 56 -1.62 -1.06 10.47
N SER A 57 -0.74 -1.36 11.43
CA SER A 57 0.68 -1.53 11.18
C SER A 57 1.05 -3.01 11.19
N LEU A 58 2.07 -3.35 10.40
CA LEU A 58 2.56 -4.70 10.20
C LEU A 58 4.04 -4.72 10.57
N GLN A 59 4.38 -5.27 11.74
CA GLN A 59 5.79 -5.42 12.10
C GLN A 59 6.43 -6.53 11.26
N GLY A 60 7.46 -6.19 10.50
CA GLY A 60 8.16 -7.15 9.65
C GLY A 60 8.94 -8.20 10.46
N PRO A 61 9.21 -9.39 9.90
CA PRO A 61 8.69 -9.95 8.65
C PRO A 61 7.26 -10.48 8.82
N SER A 62 6.30 -9.92 8.07
CA SER A 62 4.89 -10.32 8.17
C SER A 62 4.16 -10.10 6.85
N ASN A 63 3.01 -10.77 6.68
CA ASN A 63 2.12 -10.60 5.54
C ASN A 63 0.75 -10.16 6.05
N TYR A 64 0.13 -9.21 5.35
CA TYR A 64 -1.21 -8.73 5.72
C TYR A 64 -2.30 -9.78 5.38
N GLY A 65 -2.04 -10.68 4.43
CA GLY A 65 -2.99 -11.69 3.98
C GLY A 65 -3.86 -11.21 2.81
N MET A 66 -4.89 -11.99 2.48
CA MET A 66 -5.77 -11.71 1.35
C MET A 66 -6.59 -10.44 1.59
N SER A 67 -6.22 -9.35 0.93
CA SER A 67 -6.95 -8.10 1.05
C SER A 67 -8.08 -8.01 0.03
N VAL A 68 -9.32 -8.24 0.47
CA VAL A 68 -10.54 -8.06 -0.36
C VAL A 68 -10.75 -6.59 -0.78
N LEU A 69 -10.26 -5.64 0.03
CA LEU A 69 -10.43 -4.19 -0.18
C LEU A 69 -9.22 -3.49 -0.81
N ARG A 70 -8.33 -4.22 -1.52
CA ARG A 70 -7.11 -3.66 -2.14
C ARG A 70 -6.27 -2.80 -1.18
N ASN A 71 -5.88 -3.39 -0.07
CA ASN A 71 -4.96 -2.77 0.87
C ASN A 71 -3.55 -2.80 0.26
N GLU A 72 -2.86 -1.69 0.43
CA GLU A 72 -1.46 -1.48 0.06
C GLU A 72 -0.65 -1.26 1.35
N VAL A 73 0.65 -1.52 1.28
CA VAL A 73 1.56 -1.37 2.42
C VAL A 73 2.71 -0.46 2.04
N ILE A 74 2.96 0.54 2.88
CA ILE A 74 4.15 1.38 2.84
C ILE A 74 5.15 0.79 3.83
N ASN A 75 6.26 0.26 3.32
CA ASN A 75 7.31 -0.31 4.17
C ASN A 75 8.25 0.81 4.61
N ILE A 76 8.19 1.14 5.89
CA ILE A 76 9.06 2.11 6.55
C ILE A 76 10.25 1.35 7.12
N ASP A 77 11.46 1.76 6.78
CA ASP A 77 12.67 1.14 7.32
C ASP A 77 12.84 1.56 8.79
N MET A 78 12.83 0.58 9.70
CA MET A 78 12.99 0.79 11.14
C MET A 78 14.40 0.46 11.61
N ARG A 79 15.33 0.14 10.68
CA ARG A 79 16.72 -0.13 11.03
C ARG A 79 17.40 1.17 11.49
N PRO A 80 18.20 1.11 12.56
CA PRO A 80 18.92 2.28 13.03
C PRO A 80 19.90 2.74 11.95
N ASN A 81 19.76 3.98 11.50
CA ASN A 81 20.68 4.61 10.58
C ASN A 81 21.31 5.84 11.20
N THR A 82 22.63 5.94 11.11
CA THR A 82 23.41 7.04 11.65
C THR A 82 23.66 8.06 10.54
N TYR A 83 22.96 9.18 10.59
CA TYR A 83 23.21 10.30 9.68
C TYR A 83 24.03 11.37 10.38
N THR A 84 24.98 11.95 9.66
CA THR A 84 25.78 13.07 10.18
C THR A 84 25.00 14.37 9.99
N GLU A 85 24.54 14.98 11.08
CA GLU A 85 23.83 16.24 11.06
C GLU A 85 24.80 17.41 11.28
N LYS A 86 24.71 18.43 10.42
CA LYS A 86 25.56 19.63 10.50
C LYS A 86 24.70 20.85 10.75
N PHE A 87 24.78 21.42 11.95
CA PHE A 87 24.11 22.65 12.30
C PHE A 87 25.06 23.82 12.14
N ARG A 88 24.62 24.87 11.46
CA ARG A 88 25.31 26.16 11.43
C ARG A 88 24.54 27.10 12.36
N ILE A 89 25.20 27.53 13.43
CA ILE A 89 24.59 28.39 14.44
C ILE A 89 25.40 29.68 14.46
N LEU A 90 24.69 30.80 14.39
CA LEU A 90 25.25 32.11 14.68
C LEU A 90 25.15 32.33 16.18
N ALA A 91 26.29 32.36 16.87
CA ALA A 91 26.35 32.66 18.28
C ALA A 91 26.10 34.16 18.54
N ASN A 92 25.80 34.51 19.80
CA ASN A 92 25.42 35.87 20.20
C ASN A 92 26.54 36.92 19.97
N ASP A 93 27.78 36.46 19.81
CA ASP A 93 28.99 37.23 19.55
C ASP A 93 29.31 37.32 18.04
N ASP A 94 28.32 37.10 17.16
CA ASP A 94 28.45 37.03 15.70
C ASP A 94 29.41 35.93 15.20
N LEU A 95 29.73 34.96 16.05
CA LEU A 95 30.58 33.82 15.67
C LEU A 95 29.76 32.76 14.91
N ASN A 96 30.22 32.38 13.72
CA ASN A 96 29.62 31.29 12.94
C ASN A 96 30.25 29.95 13.32
N ILE A 97 29.50 29.12 14.04
CA ILE A 97 29.96 27.81 14.53
C ILE A 97 29.28 26.70 13.74
N VAL A 98 30.06 25.69 13.33
CA VAL A 98 29.54 24.47 12.69
C VAL A 98 29.63 23.31 13.67
N LEU A 99 28.48 22.81 14.11
CA LEU A 99 28.40 21.64 14.98
C LEU A 99 28.08 20.41 14.12
N THR A 100 28.88 19.35 14.26
CA THR A 100 28.66 18.07 13.58
C THR A 100 28.26 17.03 14.62
N PHE A 101 27.05 16.52 14.54
CA PHE A 101 26.53 15.47 15.43
C PHE A 101 26.41 14.16 14.68
N MET A 102 26.81 13.07 15.34
CA MET A 102 26.61 11.70 14.88
C MET A 102 25.90 10.93 16.00
N PRO A 103 24.57 10.79 15.95
CA PRO A 103 23.84 10.03 16.94
C PRO A 103 24.26 8.55 16.87
N SER A 104 24.60 7.98 18.02
CA SER A 104 24.93 6.57 18.20
C SER A 104 23.76 5.87 18.88
N PHE A 105 23.26 4.79 18.27
CA PHE A 105 22.24 3.92 18.86
C PHE A 105 22.98 2.72 19.49
N ASN A 106 22.96 2.62 20.83
CA ASN A 106 23.51 1.50 21.61
C ASN A 106 22.41 0.47 21.94
#